data_AF-A0A0R2M3G2-F1
#
_entry.id   AF-A0A0R2M3G2-F1
#
_cell.length_a   1.000
_cell.length_b   1.000
_cell.length_c   1.000
_cell.angle_alpha   90.00
_cell.angle_beta   90.00
_cell.angle_gamma   90.00
#
_symmetry.space_group_name_H-M   'P 1'
#
loop_
_entity.id
_entity.type
_entity.pdbx_description
1 polymer ?
#
loop_
_entity_poly.entity_id
_entity_poly.type
_entity_poly.pdbx_seq_one_letter_code
_entity_poly.pdbx_strand_id
1 'polypeptide(L)'
;MKKRFLAIFLLVATLGLTLSVGTTTANAKRHHYTTVPTSLRGHWYHYNSRRHKYDQVKATKYHFYTKSATSSHWYKVSGKKFPRYAYGHSELGVKKYHGNYIVGKYATDGGPLWKKVTRHHHASLRASRPATMEDEGAPTKYYFKTKALAKRF
;
A
#
# COMPACT_ATOMS: atom_id res chain seq x y z
N MET A 1 -25.11 -29.23 -62.86
CA MET A 1 -24.23 -28.22 -62.21
C MET A 1 -24.87 -27.52 -61.00
N LYS A 2 -26.20 -27.33 -60.93
CA LYS A 2 -26.90 -26.61 -59.84
C LYS A 2 -26.86 -27.26 -58.43
N LYS A 3 -26.70 -28.59 -58.32
CA LYS A 3 -26.72 -29.31 -57.03
C LYS A 3 -25.40 -29.21 -56.23
N ARG A 4 -24.28 -28.90 -56.88
CA ARG A 4 -22.96 -28.78 -56.22
C ARG A 4 -22.77 -27.44 -55.50
N PHE A 5 -23.42 -26.38 -55.96
CA PHE A 5 -23.40 -25.07 -55.31
C PHE A 5 -24.20 -25.04 -54.00
N LEU A 6 -25.31 -25.78 -53.92
CA LEU A 6 -26.13 -25.87 -52.70
C LEU A 6 -25.37 -26.54 -51.54
N ALA A 7 -24.58 -27.59 -51.84
CA ALA A 7 -23.82 -28.32 -50.84
C ALA A 7 -22.68 -27.49 -50.25
N ILE A 8 -22.02 -26.65 -51.07
CA ILE A 8 -20.96 -25.75 -50.62
C ILE A 8 -21.55 -24.63 -49.75
N PHE A 9 -22.72 -24.11 -50.11
CA PHE A 9 -23.40 -23.05 -49.34
C PHE A 9 -23.85 -23.55 -47.96
N LEU A 10 -24.34 -24.79 -47.85
CA LEU A 10 -24.68 -25.40 -46.56
C LEU A 10 -23.45 -25.67 -45.69
N LEU A 11 -22.30 -26.03 -46.29
CA LEU A 11 -21.06 -26.27 -45.54
C LEU A 11 -20.46 -24.98 -44.97
N VAL A 12 -20.56 -23.86 -45.70
CA VAL A 12 -20.10 -22.55 -45.21
C VAL A 12 -21.05 -22.00 -44.14
N ALA A 13 -22.35 -22.24 -44.26
CA ALA A 13 -23.34 -21.81 -43.27
C ALA A 13 -23.19 -22.54 -41.91
N THR A 14 -22.76 -23.80 -41.90
CA THR A 14 -22.52 -24.55 -40.65
C THR A 14 -21.18 -24.20 -39.98
N LEU A 15 -20.15 -23.85 -40.75
CA LEU A 15 -18.88 -23.33 -40.20
C LEU A 15 -18.98 -21.91 -39.66
N GLY A 16 -19.89 -21.08 -40.19
CA GLY A 16 -20.13 -19.73 -39.67
C GLY A 16 -20.84 -19.69 -38.31
N LEU A 17 -21.60 -20.74 -37.96
CA LEU A 17 -22.36 -20.80 -36.71
C LEU A 17 -21.56 -21.28 -35.49
N THR A 18 -20.37 -21.87 -35.67
CA THR A 18 -19.56 -22.38 -34.56
C THR A 18 -18.57 -21.36 -33.99
N LEU A 19 -18.43 -20.19 -34.63
CA LEU A 19 -17.54 -19.11 -34.17
C LEU A 19 -18.23 -18.10 -33.24
N SER A 20 -19.52 -18.24 -32.96
CA SER A 20 -20.32 -17.25 -32.21
C SER A 20 -20.61 -17.61 -30.74
N VAL A 21 -20.09 -18.74 -30.22
CA VAL A 21 -20.35 -19.15 -28.83
C VAL A 21 -19.06 -19.14 -28.03
N GLY A 22 -18.64 -17.94 -27.65
CA GLY A 22 -17.43 -17.76 -26.86
C GLY A 22 -17.16 -16.32 -26.50
N THR A 23 -18.20 -15.54 -26.14
CA THR A 23 -17.96 -14.34 -25.33
C THR A 23 -17.44 -14.81 -23.99
N THR A 24 -16.15 -15.12 -23.91
CA THR A 24 -15.43 -15.13 -22.66
C THR A 24 -15.62 -13.73 -22.12
N THR A 25 -16.54 -13.58 -21.17
CA THR A 25 -16.61 -12.40 -20.34
C THR A 25 -15.24 -12.32 -19.68
N ALA A 26 -14.37 -11.49 -20.25
CA ALA A 26 -13.08 -11.20 -19.67
C ALA A 26 -13.38 -10.62 -18.29
N ASN A 27 -13.34 -11.47 -17.26
CA ASN A 27 -13.37 -11.07 -15.87
C ASN A 27 -12.06 -10.34 -15.63
N ALA A 28 -12.00 -9.08 -16.05
CA ALA A 28 -10.89 -8.20 -15.76
C ALA A 28 -10.79 -8.13 -14.25
N LYS A 29 -9.75 -8.78 -13.70
CA LYS A 29 -9.48 -8.83 -12.27
C LYS A 29 -9.40 -7.38 -11.77
N ARG A 30 -10.46 -6.90 -11.12
CA ARG A 30 -10.52 -5.52 -10.63
C ARG A 30 -9.47 -5.36 -9.55
N HIS A 31 -8.43 -4.60 -9.86
CA HIS A 31 -7.38 -4.25 -8.92
C HIS A 31 -7.94 -3.26 -7.88
N HIS A 32 -8.01 -3.68 -6.62
CA HIS A 32 -8.41 -2.81 -5.53
C HIS A 32 -7.20 -2.00 -5.04
N TYR A 33 -7.22 -0.68 -5.26
CA TYR A 33 -6.18 0.21 -4.74
C TYR A 33 -6.30 0.36 -3.23
N THR A 34 -5.18 0.23 -2.52
CA THR A 34 -5.12 0.52 -1.08
C THR A 34 -4.81 1.99 -0.86
N THR A 35 -5.48 2.61 0.12
CA THR A 35 -5.22 4.01 0.48
C THR A 35 -4.71 4.15 1.91
N VAL A 36 -3.81 5.11 2.12
CA VAL A 36 -3.37 5.49 3.47
C VAL A 36 -4.50 6.29 4.13
N PRO A 37 -4.87 6.01 5.40
CA PRO A 37 -5.88 6.76 6.14
C PRO A 37 -5.53 8.26 6.17
N THR A 38 -6.54 9.12 6.01
CA THR A 38 -6.38 10.58 5.98
C THR A 38 -5.63 11.12 7.20
N SER A 39 -5.88 10.56 8.38
CA SER A 39 -5.24 10.94 9.64
C SER A 39 -3.71 10.77 9.64
N LEU A 40 -3.16 9.84 8.85
CA LEU A 40 -1.71 9.60 8.79
C LEU A 40 -1.00 10.44 7.71
N ARG A 41 -1.76 11.05 6.79
CA ARG A 41 -1.19 11.75 5.62
C ARG A 41 -0.40 13.01 6.01
N GLY A 42 0.59 13.31 5.17
CA GLY A 42 1.49 14.45 5.30
C GLY A 42 2.95 14.03 5.42
N HIS A 43 3.82 15.01 5.69
CA HIS A 43 5.23 14.80 5.99
C HIS A 43 5.45 14.99 7.49
N TRP A 44 6.17 14.06 8.09
CA TRP A 44 6.44 14.01 9.51
C TRP A 44 7.93 13.73 9.77
N TYR A 45 8.47 14.31 10.83
CA TYR A 45 9.88 14.28 11.18
C TYR A 45 10.06 13.88 12.64
N HIS A 46 10.99 12.98 12.92
CA HIS A 46 11.44 12.68 14.28
C HIS A 46 12.95 12.93 14.35
N TYR A 47 13.40 13.76 15.29
CA TYR A 47 14.81 14.06 15.43
C TYR A 47 15.52 12.94 16.21
N ASN A 48 16.57 12.40 15.62
CA ASN A 48 17.47 11.46 16.26
C ASN A 48 18.67 12.25 16.80
N SER A 49 18.64 12.54 18.11
CA SER A 49 19.69 13.31 18.78
C SER A 49 21.07 12.65 18.67
N ARG A 50 21.15 11.33 18.84
CA ARG A 50 22.41 10.55 18.75
C ARG A 50 23.10 10.67 17.39
N ARG A 51 22.34 10.90 16.32
CA ARG A 51 22.86 10.98 14.94
C ARG A 51 22.80 12.40 14.37
N HIS A 52 22.26 13.36 15.12
CA HIS A 52 21.94 14.71 14.67
C HIS A 52 21.20 14.77 13.32
N LYS A 53 20.35 13.78 13.04
CA LYS A 53 19.63 13.58 11.77
C LYS A 53 18.15 13.30 12.03
N TYR A 54 17.34 13.24 10.97
CA TYR A 54 15.89 13.03 11.10
C TYR A 54 15.46 11.69 10.52
N ASP A 55 14.70 10.94 11.30
CA ASP A 55 13.78 9.94 10.74
C ASP A 55 12.61 10.70 10.10
N GLN A 56 12.11 10.20 8.97
CA GLN A 56 11.05 10.86 8.22
C GLN A 56 9.98 9.86 7.78
N VAL A 57 8.73 10.35 7.78
CA VAL A 57 7.57 9.66 7.22
C VAL A 57 6.89 10.61 6.24
N LYS A 58 6.65 10.16 5.01
CA LYS A 58 5.82 10.89 4.05
C LYS A 58 4.69 9.99 3.60
N ALA A 59 3.46 10.42 3.81
CA ALA A 59 2.25 9.66 3.51
C ALA A 59 1.32 10.47 2.61
N THR A 60 0.96 9.90 1.45
CA THR A 60 -0.04 10.44 0.51
C THR A 60 -1.21 9.47 0.40
N LYS A 61 -2.24 9.78 -0.40
CA LYS A 61 -3.40 8.88 -0.56
C LYS A 61 -3.00 7.44 -0.93
N TYR A 62 -1.99 7.25 -1.78
CA TYR A 62 -1.61 5.93 -2.29
C TYR A 62 -0.17 5.53 -1.97
N HIS A 63 0.58 6.33 -1.21
CA HIS A 63 1.98 6.01 -0.94
C HIS A 63 2.34 6.25 0.51
N PHE A 64 3.11 5.32 1.07
CA PHE A 64 3.70 5.45 2.39
C PHE A 64 5.22 5.31 2.26
N TYR A 65 5.94 6.32 2.71
CA TYR A 65 7.38 6.41 2.61
C TYR A 65 7.98 6.59 3.99
N THR A 66 9.03 5.83 4.30
CA THR A 66 9.80 5.98 5.52
C THR A 66 11.28 6.12 5.20
N LYS A 67 12.00 6.91 5.99
CA LYS A 67 13.45 7.07 5.88
C LYS A 67 14.05 7.18 7.27
N SER A 68 14.98 6.29 7.58
CA SER A 68 15.78 6.35 8.79
C SER A 68 16.79 7.50 8.72
N ALA A 69 17.12 8.10 9.86
CA ALA A 69 18.20 9.06 10.04
C ALA A 69 19.56 8.54 9.53
N THR A 70 19.75 7.22 9.48
CA THR A 70 20.97 6.57 8.98
C THR A 70 20.93 6.19 7.51
N SER A 71 19.75 6.18 6.88
CA SER A 71 19.61 5.75 5.48
C SER A 71 19.64 6.95 4.54
N SER A 72 20.33 6.82 3.41
CA SER A 72 20.21 7.76 2.28
C SER A 72 18.94 7.51 1.46
N HIS A 73 18.43 6.27 1.46
CA HIS A 73 17.31 5.81 0.64
C HIS A 73 15.99 5.81 1.40
N TRP A 74 14.92 6.12 0.69
CA TRP A 74 13.55 5.97 1.16
C TRP A 74 13.09 4.54 0.95
N TYR A 75 12.50 3.94 1.98
CA TYR A 75 11.62 2.80 1.82
C TYR A 75 10.27 3.31 1.29
N LYS A 76 9.74 2.66 0.25
CA LYS A 76 8.57 3.12 -0.49
C LYS A 76 7.62 1.96 -0.72
N VAL A 77 6.34 2.16 -0.40
CA VAL A 77 5.26 1.22 -0.73
C VAL A 77 4.10 1.96 -1.39
N SER A 78 3.52 1.36 -2.43
CA SER A 78 2.45 1.97 -3.22
C SER A 78 1.17 1.14 -3.23
N GLY A 79 0.04 1.79 -2.98
CA GLY A 79 -1.31 1.24 -3.12
C GLY A 79 -1.79 1.13 -4.56
N LYS A 80 -1.01 1.64 -5.52
CA LYS A 80 -1.29 1.54 -6.97
C LYS A 80 -0.44 0.49 -7.69
N LYS A 81 0.55 -0.09 -7.00
CA LYS A 81 1.45 -1.09 -7.58
C LYS A 81 0.96 -2.49 -7.20
N PHE A 82 0.88 -3.40 -8.18
CA PHE A 82 0.39 -4.78 -8.00
C PHE A 82 1.49 -5.77 -8.39
N PRO A 83 2.49 -5.97 -7.53
CA PRO A 83 3.60 -6.85 -7.86
C PRO A 83 3.17 -8.32 -7.82
N ARG A 84 3.85 -9.17 -8.59
CA ARG A 84 3.53 -10.61 -8.71
C ARG A 84 3.46 -11.33 -7.36
N TYR A 85 4.35 -11.00 -6.42
CA TYR A 85 4.37 -11.60 -5.08
C TYR A 85 3.12 -11.29 -4.24
N ALA A 86 2.34 -10.26 -4.60
CA ALA A 86 1.16 -9.85 -3.83
C ALA A 86 -0.13 -10.51 -4.33
N TYR A 87 -0.06 -11.47 -5.27
CA TYR A 87 -1.20 -12.29 -5.73
C TYR A 87 -2.45 -11.50 -6.18
N GLY A 88 -2.26 -10.25 -6.63
CA GLY A 88 -3.34 -9.35 -7.08
C GLY A 88 -3.76 -8.30 -6.05
N HIS A 89 -3.15 -8.31 -4.86
CA HIS A 89 -3.24 -7.21 -3.90
C HIS A 89 -2.23 -6.11 -4.23
N SER A 90 -2.50 -4.89 -3.75
CA SER A 90 -1.55 -3.79 -3.88
C SER A 90 -0.33 -4.00 -2.98
N GLU A 91 0.83 -3.49 -3.38
CA GLU A 91 2.07 -3.53 -2.59
C GLU A 91 1.92 -2.86 -1.22
N LEU A 92 1.11 -1.80 -1.10
CA LEU A 92 0.75 -1.20 0.20
C LEU A 92 -0.33 -2.03 0.90
N GLY A 93 -0.05 -2.45 2.13
CA GLY A 93 -1.02 -2.99 3.07
C GLY A 93 -1.38 -1.96 4.15
N VAL A 94 -2.68 -1.87 4.49
CA VAL A 94 -3.19 -1.05 5.59
C VAL A 94 -4.20 -1.86 6.40
N LYS A 95 -3.98 -1.99 7.71
CA LYS A 95 -4.92 -2.66 8.63
C LYS A 95 -5.14 -1.80 9.87
N LYS A 96 -6.39 -1.62 10.28
CA LYS A 96 -6.72 -0.94 11.55
C LYS A 96 -6.67 -1.96 12.69
N TYR A 97 -6.04 -1.60 13.80
CA TYR A 97 -5.92 -2.44 14.99
C TYR A 97 -6.03 -1.58 16.26
N HIS A 98 -7.08 -1.79 17.05
CA HIS A 98 -7.37 -1.06 18.30
C HIS A 98 -7.21 0.46 18.17
N GLY A 99 -7.75 1.04 17.09
CA GLY A 99 -7.67 2.49 16.83
C GLY A 99 -6.32 3.01 16.33
N ASN A 100 -5.34 2.13 16.08
CA ASN A 100 -4.09 2.42 15.39
C ASN A 100 -4.10 1.77 13.99
N TYR A 101 -3.07 2.02 13.19
CA TYR A 101 -2.92 1.44 11.86
C TYR A 101 -1.58 0.77 11.69
N ILE A 102 -1.60 -0.45 11.17
CA ILE A 102 -0.43 -1.08 10.56
C ILE A 102 -0.40 -0.62 9.11
N VAL A 103 0.72 -0.04 8.69
CA VAL A 103 0.96 0.42 7.31
C VAL A 103 2.32 -0.08 6.87
N GLY A 104 2.36 -0.83 5.77
CA GLY A 104 3.58 -1.49 5.33
C GLY A 104 3.44 -2.14 3.97
N LYS A 105 4.40 -2.99 3.63
CA LYS A 105 4.33 -3.81 2.42
C LYS A 105 3.36 -4.98 2.64
N TYR A 106 2.63 -5.35 1.61
CA TYR A 106 1.75 -6.50 1.63
C TYR A 106 2.54 -7.79 1.86
N ALA A 107 1.96 -8.70 2.64
CA ALA A 107 2.57 -9.99 3.01
C ALA A 107 3.97 -9.85 3.66
N THR A 108 4.18 -8.77 4.42
CA THR A 108 5.36 -8.66 5.31
C THR A 108 4.90 -8.51 6.74
N ASP A 109 5.52 -9.28 7.62
CA ASP A 109 5.31 -9.14 9.05
C ASP A 109 6.11 -7.96 9.59
N GLY A 110 5.53 -7.32 10.60
CA GLY A 110 6.19 -6.27 11.35
C GLY A 110 6.02 -4.86 10.78
N GLY A 111 6.03 -3.91 11.70
CA GLY A 111 5.85 -2.49 11.44
C GLY A 111 5.27 -1.82 12.68
N PRO A 112 5.60 -0.55 12.95
CA PRO A 112 5.00 0.14 14.08
C PRO A 112 3.50 0.37 13.85
N LEU A 113 2.76 0.41 14.94
CA LEU A 113 1.40 0.92 14.98
C LEU A 113 1.43 2.44 14.88
N TRP A 114 0.78 2.96 13.84
CA TRP A 114 0.69 4.38 13.55
C TRP A 114 -0.61 4.98 14.05
N LYS A 115 -0.52 6.13 14.72
CA LYS A 115 -1.69 6.91 15.12
C LYS A 115 -1.37 8.40 15.15
N LYS A 116 -2.25 9.23 14.58
CA LYS A 116 -2.18 10.68 14.79
C LYS A 116 -2.66 11.00 16.20
N VAL A 117 -1.85 11.75 16.93
CA VAL A 117 -2.12 12.16 18.31
C VAL A 117 -1.68 13.62 18.51
N THR A 118 -2.13 14.24 19.59
CA THR A 118 -1.60 15.53 20.03
C THR A 118 -0.51 15.27 21.07
N ARG A 119 0.67 15.86 20.90
CA ARG A 119 1.78 15.79 21.87
C ARG A 119 2.36 17.20 22.03
N HIS A 120 2.47 17.67 23.27
CA HIS A 120 2.90 19.04 23.60
C HIS A 120 2.14 20.10 22.78
N HIS A 121 0.80 20.00 22.75
CA HIS A 121 -0.10 20.88 21.97
C HIS A 121 0.12 20.88 20.44
N HIS A 122 0.95 19.99 19.91
CA HIS A 122 1.21 19.86 18.48
C HIS A 122 0.68 18.55 17.92
N ALA A 123 0.16 18.60 16.69
CA ALA A 123 -0.17 17.39 15.95
C ALA A 123 1.09 16.57 15.70
N SER A 124 1.06 15.30 16.08
CA SER A 124 2.16 14.37 15.89
C SER A 124 1.66 13.02 15.37
N LEU A 125 2.55 12.29 14.74
CA LEU A 125 2.34 10.92 14.32
C LEU A 125 3.14 10.02 15.28
N ARG A 126 2.41 9.24 16.08
CA ARG A 126 3.00 8.26 16.99
C ARG A 126 3.28 6.97 16.22
N ALA A 127 4.47 6.42 16.43
CA ALA A 127 4.89 5.10 15.98
C ALA A 127 5.24 4.26 17.21
N SER A 128 4.42 3.26 17.53
CA SER A 128 4.63 2.38 18.68
C SER A 128 4.75 0.93 18.22
N ARG A 129 5.73 0.20 18.74
CA ARG A 129 5.80 -1.26 18.59
C ARG A 129 5.65 -1.84 20.00
N PRO A 130 4.43 -2.25 20.40
CA PRO A 130 4.21 -2.76 21.75
C PRO A 130 5.03 -4.04 21.96
N ALA A 131 5.42 -4.28 23.21
CA ALA A 131 5.99 -5.55 23.60
C ALA A 131 4.98 -6.68 23.34
N THR A 132 5.48 -7.82 22.89
CA THR A 132 4.74 -9.08 22.81
C THR A 132 5.37 -10.08 23.78
N MET A 133 4.84 -11.30 23.85
CA MET A 133 5.47 -12.39 24.61
C MET A 133 6.87 -12.77 24.07
N GLU A 134 7.21 -12.35 22.85
CA GLU A 134 8.41 -12.74 22.10
C GLU A 134 9.38 -11.56 21.83
N ASP A 135 8.96 -10.32 22.07
CA ASP A 135 9.70 -9.09 21.72
C ASP A 135 9.43 -8.01 22.77
N GLU A 136 10.47 -7.37 23.33
CA GLU A 136 10.32 -6.27 24.31
C GLU A 136 9.65 -5.02 23.72
N GLY A 137 9.37 -5.01 22.42
CA GLY A 137 8.84 -3.89 21.68
C GLY A 137 9.94 -2.89 21.32
N ALA A 138 9.54 -1.74 20.80
CA ALA A 138 10.46 -0.66 20.49
C ALA A 138 10.01 0.65 21.15
N PRO A 139 10.96 1.55 21.49
CA PRO A 139 10.63 2.88 22.00
C PRO A 139 9.62 3.58 21.10
N THR A 140 8.59 4.15 21.72
CA THR A 140 7.58 4.90 20.98
C THR A 140 8.20 6.19 20.43
N LYS A 141 8.15 6.36 19.11
CA LYS A 141 8.60 7.58 18.44
C LYS A 141 7.42 8.49 18.14
N TYR A 142 7.69 9.79 18.17
CA TYR A 142 6.73 10.81 17.79
C TYR A 142 7.33 11.67 16.68
N TYR A 143 6.61 11.78 15.58
CA TYR A 143 7.00 12.56 14.43
C TYR A 143 6.14 13.82 14.34
N PHE A 144 6.77 14.98 14.15
CA PHE A 144 6.12 16.29 14.09
C PHE A 144 6.09 16.84 12.66
N LYS A 145 5.22 17.82 12.40
CA LYS A 145 5.03 18.37 11.05
C LYS A 145 6.23 19.12 10.47
N THR A 146 7.10 19.66 11.32
CA THR A 146 8.27 20.44 10.88
C THR A 146 9.53 19.91 11.57
N LYS A 147 10.69 20.09 10.92
CA LYS A 147 11.99 19.76 11.51
C LYS A 147 12.27 20.56 12.79
N ALA A 148 11.90 21.84 12.80
CA ALA A 148 12.09 22.71 13.96
C ALA A 148 11.34 22.20 15.19
N LEU A 149 10.06 21.80 15.04
CA LEU A 149 9.31 21.17 16.13
C LEU A 149 9.92 19.83 16.52
N ALA A 150 10.28 19.01 15.54
CA ALA A 150 10.86 17.70 15.79
C ALA A 150 12.20 17.75 16.54
N LYS A 151 13.00 18.82 16.37
CA LYS A 151 14.29 18.97 17.07
C LYS A 151 14.13 19.41 18.54
N ARG A 152 12.96 19.97 18.90
CA ARG A 152 12.68 20.46 20.26
C ARG A 152 12.34 19.34 21.25
N PHE A 153 11.99 18.14 20.77
CA PHE A 153 11.49 17.00 21.56
C PHE A 153 12.16 15.69 21.14
#